data_AF-K9DJM2-F1
#
_entry.id   AF-K9DJM2-F1
#
_cell.length_a   1.000
_cell.length_b   1.000
_cell.length_c   1.000
_cell.angle_alpha   90.00
_cell.angle_beta   90.00
_cell.angle_gamma   90.00
#
_symmetry.space_group_name_H-M   'P 1'
#
loop_
_entity.id
_entity.type
_entity.pdbx_description
1 polymer ?
#
loop_
_entity_poly.entity_id
_entity_poly.type
_entity_poly.pdbx_seq_one_letter_code
_entity_poly.pdbx_strand_id
1 'polypeptide(L)'
;MPSAPLLLPRRRRLLPVALVVLLHWIVLSVLLDVNLSLPRQAGEEGGPATLLAQVLPAAAPAPPPPPAPLPVPDSGPPPLPVIPPLPVELGLPAQAGDISPESHAAAADGVPGGAGVEPVAAPAAPVPPKTAAPAPPAPETPAPAAEPAAPAAPEVRRYTIDMPPPATITLDVARTDKDGAEWSGEAVLAWQLNDDTYKIQVEAGIRVVFTRVNLVVLHSEGAVAATGFAPIRMTEKRRGRSLTATHFDWGENKLTFSASQAVYPLAPGAQDKASIPLQLSAIARGDAKQLNGDIDILVGEDRDASVYRFRVVGQEEIDTRLGKLQTWRLTRPPQPGSYKSTLDIWLAPQHGWYPVRIRNTEANGAVTTQTVNNIVLNHSGF
;
A
#
# COMPACT_ATOMS: atom_id res chain seq x y z
N MET A 1 72.16 -15.91 -13.98
CA MET A 1 71.11 -15.12 -14.67
C MET A 1 70.44 -14.21 -13.66
N PRO A 2 70.84 -12.93 -13.50
CA PRO A 2 70.07 -11.96 -12.74
C PRO A 2 69.16 -11.15 -13.67
N SER A 3 67.89 -10.98 -13.29
CA SER A 3 66.87 -10.23 -14.02
C SER A 3 67.01 -8.72 -13.80
N ALA A 4 67.07 -7.95 -14.88
CA ALA A 4 67.12 -6.49 -14.85
C ALA A 4 65.73 -5.86 -14.58
N PRO A 5 65.62 -4.76 -13.82
CA PRO A 5 64.36 -4.05 -13.63
C PRO A 5 64.06 -3.10 -14.80
N LEU A 6 62.85 -3.21 -15.37
CA LEU A 6 62.31 -2.29 -16.38
C LEU A 6 61.95 -0.94 -15.73
N LEU A 7 62.85 0.04 -15.86
CA LEU A 7 62.57 1.45 -15.55
C LEU A 7 61.77 2.08 -16.69
N LEU A 8 60.44 2.22 -16.52
CA LEU A 8 59.64 3.06 -17.42
C LEU A 8 59.98 4.56 -17.21
N PRO A 9 60.13 5.35 -18.30
CA PRO A 9 60.58 6.74 -18.21
C PRO A 9 59.54 7.63 -17.52
N ARG A 10 60.02 8.39 -16.52
CA ARG A 10 59.29 9.35 -15.65
C ARG A 10 58.29 10.27 -16.38
N ARG A 11 58.49 10.53 -17.67
CA ARG A 11 57.63 11.40 -18.49
C ARG A 11 56.21 10.85 -18.72
N ARG A 12 56.00 9.53 -18.70
CA ARG A 12 54.65 8.95 -18.91
C ARG A 12 53.73 9.00 -17.67
N ARG A 13 54.28 9.25 -16.47
CA ARG A 13 53.49 9.37 -15.22
C ARG A 13 52.90 10.77 -15.00
N LEU A 14 53.37 11.78 -15.74
CA LEU A 14 52.90 13.17 -15.60
C LEU A 14 51.69 13.49 -16.48
N LEU A 15 51.45 12.68 -17.52
CA LEU A 15 50.31 12.81 -18.42
C LEU A 15 48.93 12.74 -17.73
N PRO A 16 48.65 11.78 -16.83
CA PRO A 16 47.37 11.75 -16.13
C PRO A 16 47.21 12.93 -15.16
N VAL A 17 48.30 13.39 -14.53
CA VAL A 17 48.26 14.55 -13.62
C VAL A 17 47.97 15.83 -14.40
N ALA A 18 48.63 16.04 -15.53
CA ALA A 18 48.38 17.18 -16.41
C ALA A 18 46.94 17.18 -16.95
N LEU A 19 46.40 16.00 -17.30
CA LEU A 19 45.01 15.85 -17.73
C LEU A 19 44.03 16.24 -16.61
N VAL A 20 44.27 15.81 -15.38
CA VAL A 20 43.42 16.15 -14.22
C VAL A 20 43.47 17.65 -13.93
N VAL A 21 44.65 18.27 -14.00
CA VAL A 21 44.81 19.73 -13.81
C VAL A 21 44.11 20.51 -14.91
N LEU A 22 44.22 20.08 -16.17
CA LEU A 22 43.51 20.69 -17.29
C LEU A 22 41.99 20.59 -17.12
N LEU A 23 41.49 19.43 -16.68
CA LEU A 23 40.06 19.22 -16.46
C LEU A 23 39.52 20.10 -15.33
N HIS A 24 40.28 20.25 -14.22
CA HIS A 24 39.92 21.16 -13.14
C HIS A 24 39.95 22.62 -13.60
N TRP A 25 40.92 23.01 -14.42
CA TRP A 25 41.01 24.36 -14.96
C TRP A 25 39.82 24.69 -15.86
N ILE A 26 39.38 23.76 -16.71
CA ILE A 26 38.18 23.93 -17.56
C ILE A 26 36.91 24.06 -16.72
N VAL A 27 36.74 23.25 -15.67
CA VAL A 27 35.59 23.36 -14.76
C VAL A 27 35.60 24.70 -14.04
N LEU A 28 36.77 25.16 -13.57
CA LEU A 28 36.90 26.44 -12.89
C LEU A 28 36.64 27.61 -13.84
N SER A 29 37.16 27.58 -15.07
CA SER A 29 36.92 28.63 -16.06
C SER A 29 35.46 28.72 -16.46
N VAL A 30 34.79 27.56 -16.65
CA VAL A 30 33.34 27.54 -16.90
C VAL A 30 32.56 28.09 -15.72
N LEU A 31 32.95 27.79 -14.48
CA LEU A 31 32.29 28.35 -13.28
C LEU A 31 32.50 29.86 -13.12
N LEU A 32 33.65 30.40 -13.52
CA LEU A 32 33.94 31.83 -13.44
C LEU A 32 33.33 32.63 -14.62
N ASP A 33 33.14 32.02 -15.80
CA ASP A 33 32.46 32.64 -16.95
C ASP A 33 30.92 32.56 -16.86
N VAL A 34 30.35 31.82 -15.90
CA VAL A 34 28.93 31.96 -15.57
C VAL A 34 28.73 33.28 -14.83
N ASN A 35 28.54 34.34 -15.60
CA ASN A 35 28.08 35.64 -15.13
C ASN A 35 26.72 35.43 -14.43
N LEU A 36 26.72 35.26 -13.10
CA LEU A 36 25.52 35.17 -12.27
C LEU A 36 24.77 36.51 -12.34
N SER A 37 24.02 36.67 -13.42
CA SER A 37 23.00 37.69 -13.57
C SER A 37 21.85 37.28 -12.67
N LEU A 38 21.93 37.68 -11.40
CA LEU A 38 20.78 37.63 -10.50
C LEU A 38 19.63 38.38 -11.19
N PRO A 39 18.43 37.79 -11.32
CA PRO A 39 17.28 38.49 -11.87
C PRO A 39 16.92 39.62 -10.90
N ARG A 40 17.39 40.83 -11.22
CA ARG A 40 16.92 42.06 -10.61
C ARG A 40 15.48 42.21 -11.05
N GLN A 41 14.53 41.96 -10.15
CA GLN A 41 13.13 42.24 -10.41
C GLN A 41 13.01 43.71 -10.81
N ALA A 42 12.58 43.94 -12.05
CA ALA A 42 12.10 45.22 -12.51
C ALA A 42 10.77 45.48 -11.79
N GLY A 43 10.86 46.10 -10.62
CA GLY A 43 9.76 46.78 -9.95
C GLY A 43 9.73 48.24 -10.40
N GLU A 44 8.52 48.70 -10.63
CA GLU A 44 8.05 49.93 -11.26
C GLU A 44 8.65 51.28 -10.81
N GLU A 45 8.30 52.26 -11.63
CA GLU A 45 8.60 53.68 -11.61
C GLU A 45 8.45 54.40 -10.25
N GLY A 46 9.43 55.28 -10.00
CA GLY A 46 9.24 56.66 -9.56
C GLY A 46 8.17 57.00 -8.52
N GLY A 47 8.57 57.12 -7.26
CA GLY A 47 7.88 57.95 -6.26
C GLY A 47 8.68 58.06 -4.95
N PRO A 48 8.76 59.24 -4.30
CA PRO A 48 9.45 59.37 -3.02
C PRO A 48 8.72 58.54 -1.95
N ALA A 49 9.47 57.64 -1.31
CA ALA A 49 8.99 56.75 -0.27
C ALA A 49 8.36 57.55 0.88
N THR A 50 7.03 57.57 0.93
CA THR A 50 6.29 58.00 2.11
C THR A 50 6.27 56.82 3.07
N LEU A 51 7.15 56.85 4.08
CA LEU A 51 7.13 55.90 5.19
C LEU A 51 5.91 56.21 6.08
N LEU A 52 4.80 55.50 5.84
CA LEU A 52 3.69 55.41 6.78
C LEU A 52 4.10 54.46 7.92
N ALA A 53 4.60 55.03 9.02
CA ALA A 53 4.76 54.29 10.27
C ALA A 53 3.37 54.03 10.86
N GLN A 54 2.85 52.81 10.69
CA GLN A 54 1.71 52.35 11.48
C GLN A 54 2.21 52.06 12.90
N VAL A 55 1.76 52.87 13.85
CA VAL A 55 1.94 52.61 15.28
C VAL A 55 1.03 51.43 15.64
N LEU A 56 1.63 50.28 15.97
CA LEU A 56 0.88 49.17 16.57
C LEU A 56 0.24 49.67 17.88
N PRO A 57 -1.07 49.42 18.10
CA PRO A 57 -1.69 49.66 19.39
C PRO A 57 -0.95 48.89 20.49
N ALA A 58 -0.70 49.54 21.62
CA ALA A 58 -0.14 48.88 22.80
C ALA A 58 -0.97 47.65 23.15
N ALA A 59 -0.31 46.51 23.37
CA ALA A 59 -0.95 45.27 23.80
C ALA A 59 -1.80 45.54 25.06
N ALA A 60 -3.09 45.21 24.98
CA ALA A 60 -3.96 45.26 26.13
C ALA A 60 -3.39 44.36 27.25
N PRO A 61 -3.46 44.78 28.53
CA PRO A 61 -3.01 43.94 29.63
C PRO A 61 -3.77 42.61 29.62
N ALA A 62 -3.06 41.52 29.90
CA ALA A 62 -3.62 40.17 29.93
C ALA A 62 -4.84 40.11 30.87
N PRO A 63 -5.91 39.39 30.49
CA PRO A 63 -7.05 39.18 31.38
C PRO A 63 -6.58 38.49 32.67
N PRO A 64 -7.21 38.79 33.83
CA PRO A 64 -6.86 38.14 35.08
C PRO A 64 -7.06 36.62 34.97
N PRO A 65 -6.24 35.81 35.66
CA PRO A 65 -6.39 34.36 35.65
C PRO A 65 -7.78 33.97 36.16
N PRO A 66 -8.38 32.89 35.61
CA PRO A 66 -9.66 32.39 36.09
C PRO A 66 -9.56 32.00 37.57
N PRO A 67 -10.65 32.17 38.35
CA PRO A 67 -10.66 31.79 39.76
C PRO A 67 -10.35 30.30 39.93
N ALA A 68 -9.57 29.98 40.97
CA ALA A 68 -9.22 28.61 41.29
C ALA A 68 -10.48 27.74 41.46
N PRO A 69 -10.48 26.47 40.98
CA PRO A 69 -11.60 25.57 41.18
C PRO A 69 -11.89 25.38 42.68
N LEU A 70 -13.17 25.45 43.05
CA LEU A 70 -13.62 25.06 44.39
C LEU A 70 -13.24 23.59 44.66
N PRO A 71 -12.90 23.21 45.91
CA PRO A 71 -12.61 21.82 46.24
C PRO A 71 -13.82 20.93 45.94
N VAL A 72 -13.62 19.95 45.07
CA VAL A 72 -14.61 18.89 44.84
C VAL A 72 -14.58 17.96 46.06
N PRO A 73 -15.71 17.64 46.70
CA PRO A 73 -15.73 16.63 47.76
C PRO A 73 -15.28 15.28 47.20
N ASP A 74 -14.37 14.63 47.92
CA ASP A 74 -13.77 13.34 47.60
C ASP A 74 -14.84 12.25 47.63
N SER A 75 -15.32 11.84 46.45
CA SER A 75 -16.12 10.64 46.28
C SER A 75 -15.19 9.49 45.95
N GLY A 76 -14.76 8.76 46.98
CA GLY A 76 -13.99 7.54 46.84
C GLY A 76 -14.70 6.49 45.96
N PRO A 77 -13.95 5.52 45.40
CA PRO A 77 -14.50 4.50 44.53
C PRO A 77 -15.54 3.64 45.27
N PRO A 78 -16.65 3.24 44.62
CA PRO A 78 -17.60 2.31 45.22
C PRO A 78 -16.91 0.94 45.47
N PRO A 79 -17.27 0.22 46.55
CA PRO A 79 -16.66 -1.07 46.85
C PRO A 79 -17.01 -2.10 45.76
N LEU A 80 -16.00 -2.90 45.38
CA LEU A 80 -16.17 -4.04 44.47
C LEU A 80 -17.13 -5.08 45.08
N PRO A 81 -17.98 -5.73 44.27
CA PRO A 81 -18.82 -6.83 44.73
C PRO A 81 -17.96 -8.04 45.16
N VAL A 82 -18.20 -8.52 46.38
CA VAL A 82 -17.61 -9.75 46.92
C VAL A 82 -18.31 -10.95 46.27
N ILE A 83 -17.57 -11.74 45.49
CA ILE A 83 -18.04 -13.03 44.96
C ILE A 83 -17.76 -14.09 46.04
N PRO A 84 -18.76 -14.87 46.49
CA PRO A 84 -18.53 -15.98 47.42
C PRO A 84 -17.75 -17.13 46.74
N PRO A 85 -16.82 -17.81 47.44
CA PRO A 85 -16.12 -18.96 46.88
C PRO A 85 -17.06 -20.16 46.70
N LEU A 86 -16.96 -20.80 45.54
CA LEU A 86 -17.61 -22.09 45.26
C LEU A 86 -16.95 -23.20 46.08
N PRO A 87 -17.70 -24.19 46.60
CA PRO A 87 -17.13 -25.28 47.38
C PRO A 87 -16.25 -26.20 46.53
N VAL A 88 -15.03 -26.43 47.02
CA VAL A 88 -14.16 -27.53 46.58
C VAL A 88 -14.57 -28.77 47.37
N GLU A 89 -15.13 -29.76 46.68
CA GLU A 89 -15.21 -31.12 47.21
C GLU A 89 -14.16 -31.97 46.50
N LEU A 90 -13.26 -32.52 47.30
CA LEU A 90 -12.04 -33.22 46.90
C LEU A 90 -12.27 -34.70 47.20
N GLY A 91 -12.21 -35.55 46.17
CA GLY A 91 -12.28 -37.01 46.30
C GLY A 91 -11.45 -37.69 45.20
N LEU A 92 -10.32 -38.26 45.61
CA LEU A 92 -9.30 -39.00 44.84
C LEU A 92 -9.75 -40.44 44.43
N PRO A 93 -8.88 -41.38 43.99
CA PRO A 93 -8.30 -41.54 42.63
C PRO A 93 -8.41 -43.01 42.10
N ALA A 94 -7.88 -43.29 40.90
CA ALA A 94 -7.40 -44.57 40.30
C ALA A 94 -7.85 -44.67 38.82
N GLN A 95 -7.13 -45.18 37.82
CA GLN A 95 -5.82 -45.84 37.70
C GLN A 95 -5.44 -45.88 36.19
N ALA A 96 -4.18 -46.22 35.92
CA ALA A 96 -3.50 -46.31 34.64
C ALA A 96 -4.10 -47.27 33.60
N GLY A 97 -3.75 -47.01 32.34
CA GLY A 97 -3.95 -47.91 31.20
C GLY A 97 -3.13 -47.45 29.98
N ASP A 98 -1.88 -47.91 29.92
CA ASP A 98 -1.02 -47.95 28.73
C ASP A 98 -1.77 -48.50 27.51
N ILE A 99 -1.62 -47.88 26.33
CA ILE A 99 -1.17 -48.55 25.11
C ILE A 99 -0.88 -47.58 23.94
N SER A 100 0.36 -47.66 23.47
CA SER A 100 0.86 -47.42 22.11
C SER A 100 1.88 -48.58 21.90
N PRO A 101 2.28 -49.03 20.68
CA PRO A 101 2.22 -48.45 19.33
C PRO A 101 1.67 -49.48 18.30
N GLU A 102 1.55 -49.29 16.97
CA GLU A 102 2.56 -49.20 15.90
C GLU A 102 1.81 -49.11 14.55
N SER A 103 2.23 -48.24 13.63
CA SER A 103 2.84 -48.54 12.31
C SER A 103 2.07 -49.47 11.35
N HIS A 104 1.74 -48.97 10.15
CA HIS A 104 2.38 -49.44 8.89
C HIS A 104 2.05 -48.53 7.70
N ALA A 105 3.10 -48.25 6.92
CA ALA A 105 3.05 -47.67 5.59
C ALA A 105 3.04 -48.77 4.52
N ALA A 106 2.66 -48.40 3.29
CA ALA A 106 3.25 -48.78 2.00
C ALA A 106 2.24 -49.13 0.88
N ALA A 107 2.64 -48.73 -0.31
CA ALA A 107 1.94 -48.72 -1.60
C ALA A 107 1.95 -50.07 -2.34
N ALA A 108 1.09 -50.20 -3.37
CA ALA A 108 1.46 -50.26 -4.81
C ALA A 108 0.53 -51.18 -5.65
N ASP A 109 0.17 -50.63 -6.82
CA ASP A 109 -0.07 -51.21 -8.17
C ASP A 109 -0.82 -52.54 -8.42
N GLY A 110 -1.66 -52.50 -9.48
CA GLY A 110 -1.93 -53.68 -10.33
C GLY A 110 -3.28 -53.69 -11.05
N VAL A 111 -3.28 -53.38 -12.36
CA VAL A 111 -4.36 -53.60 -13.35
C VAL A 111 -4.12 -54.93 -14.09
N PRO A 112 -5.15 -55.76 -14.43
CA PRO A 112 -5.76 -55.82 -15.81
C PRO A 112 -7.28 -56.15 -15.77
N GLY A 113 -8.14 -56.07 -16.79
CA GLY A 113 -8.09 -55.89 -18.25
C GLY A 113 -9.22 -56.73 -18.92
N GLY A 114 -9.90 -56.25 -19.97
CA GLY A 114 -10.49 -57.12 -21.02
C GLY A 114 -12.03 -57.30 -21.17
N ALA A 115 -12.64 -56.44 -22.00
CA ALA A 115 -13.54 -56.66 -23.18
C ALA A 115 -14.63 -57.77 -23.34
N GLY A 116 -15.77 -57.36 -23.95
CA GLY A 116 -16.68 -58.08 -24.88
C GLY A 116 -17.89 -58.78 -24.22
N VAL A 117 -19.15 -58.78 -24.70
CA VAL A 117 -19.77 -58.65 -26.04
C VAL A 117 -21.32 -58.53 -25.87
N GLU A 118 -22.00 -57.87 -26.81
CA GLU A 118 -23.46 -57.90 -27.12
C GLU A 118 -23.82 -59.20 -27.93
N PRO A 119 -25.05 -59.50 -28.47
CA PRO A 119 -26.37 -58.81 -28.48
C PRO A 119 -27.64 -59.75 -28.47
N VAL A 120 -28.83 -59.14 -28.72
CA VAL A 120 -30.00 -59.62 -29.55
C VAL A 120 -31.34 -60.05 -28.89
N ALA A 121 -32.40 -59.36 -29.40
CA ALA A 121 -33.78 -59.76 -29.73
C ALA A 121 -34.98 -59.64 -28.76
N ALA A 122 -35.95 -58.82 -29.20
CA ALA A 122 -37.39 -58.81 -28.90
C ALA A 122 -38.15 -59.87 -29.77
N PRO A 123 -39.50 -59.89 -29.97
CA PRO A 123 -40.64 -59.19 -29.32
C PRO A 123 -41.89 -60.10 -29.07
N ALA A 124 -42.97 -59.59 -28.45
CA ALA A 124 -44.39 -59.86 -28.85
C ALA A 124 -45.41 -59.05 -28.01
N ALA A 125 -46.24 -58.26 -28.69
CA ALA A 125 -47.56 -57.77 -28.26
C ALA A 125 -48.66 -58.77 -28.76
N PRO A 126 -50.00 -58.54 -28.72
CA PRO A 126 -50.84 -57.44 -28.16
C PRO A 126 -52.16 -57.89 -27.47
N VAL A 127 -52.83 -57.06 -26.65
CA VAL A 127 -54.33 -56.95 -26.59
C VAL A 127 -54.80 -55.67 -25.83
N PRO A 128 -55.70 -54.84 -26.39
CA PRO A 128 -56.70 -54.05 -25.64
C PRO A 128 -58.14 -54.45 -26.07
N PRO A 129 -59.29 -54.03 -25.45
CA PRO A 129 -59.53 -52.72 -24.82
C PRO A 129 -60.52 -52.61 -23.62
N LYS A 130 -60.47 -51.42 -23.00
CA LYS A 130 -61.53 -50.57 -22.38
C LYS A 130 -62.64 -51.18 -21.50
N THR A 131 -62.74 -50.68 -20.26
CA THR A 131 -63.82 -49.79 -19.76
C THR A 131 -63.38 -49.14 -18.43
N ALA A 132 -63.94 -47.95 -18.15
CA ALA A 132 -63.35 -46.86 -17.39
C ALA A 132 -63.69 -46.77 -15.88
N ALA A 133 -62.72 -46.22 -15.13
CA ALA A 133 -62.76 -45.39 -13.91
C ALA A 133 -63.38 -45.96 -12.61
N PRO A 134 -62.71 -45.80 -11.45
CA PRO A 134 -62.45 -44.50 -10.83
C PRO A 134 -60.96 -44.15 -10.67
N ALA A 135 -60.68 -42.86 -10.58
CA ALA A 135 -59.34 -42.27 -10.50
C ALA A 135 -58.55 -42.71 -9.23
N PRO A 136 -57.31 -43.19 -9.38
CA PRO A 136 -56.34 -43.27 -8.28
C PRO A 136 -55.87 -41.86 -7.87
N PRO A 137 -55.49 -41.65 -6.60
CA PRO A 137 -54.84 -40.41 -6.19
C PRO A 137 -53.56 -40.22 -6.99
N ALA A 138 -53.31 -38.98 -7.41
CA ALA A 138 -52.15 -38.62 -8.21
C ALA A 138 -50.85 -39.02 -7.48
N PRO A 139 -49.90 -39.69 -8.17
CA PRO A 139 -48.56 -39.87 -7.63
C PRO A 139 -47.89 -38.49 -7.51
N GLU A 140 -47.37 -38.20 -6.33
CA GLU A 140 -46.54 -37.03 -6.08
C GLU A 140 -45.36 -37.05 -7.07
N THR A 141 -45.30 -36.02 -7.89
CA THR A 141 -44.18 -35.78 -8.80
C THR A 141 -42.94 -35.51 -7.94
N PRO A 142 -41.83 -36.26 -8.11
CA PRO A 142 -40.58 -35.95 -7.43
C PRO A 142 -40.16 -34.52 -7.80
N ALA A 143 -39.91 -33.71 -6.77
CA ALA A 143 -39.43 -32.35 -6.93
C ALA A 143 -38.18 -32.34 -7.84
N PRO A 144 -38.05 -31.38 -8.76
CA PRO A 144 -36.86 -31.24 -9.59
C PRO A 144 -35.62 -31.15 -8.70
N ALA A 145 -34.60 -31.96 -9.01
CA ALA A 145 -33.30 -31.84 -8.39
C ALA A 145 -32.82 -30.38 -8.50
N ALA A 146 -32.48 -29.79 -7.35
CA ALA A 146 -31.94 -28.45 -7.29
C ALA A 146 -30.71 -28.36 -8.20
N GLU A 147 -30.78 -27.48 -9.17
CA GLU A 147 -29.66 -27.09 -10.02
C GLU A 147 -28.51 -26.62 -9.11
N PRO A 148 -27.24 -27.05 -9.34
CA PRO A 148 -26.12 -26.59 -8.54
C PRO A 148 -26.11 -25.06 -8.54
N ALA A 149 -26.21 -24.46 -7.36
CA ALA A 149 -26.12 -23.02 -7.20
C ALA A 149 -24.88 -22.52 -7.93
N ALA A 150 -25.07 -21.62 -8.90
CA ALA A 150 -23.97 -20.90 -9.50
C ALA A 150 -23.11 -20.30 -8.38
N PRO A 151 -21.77 -20.38 -8.45
CA PRO A 151 -20.91 -19.83 -7.41
C PRO A 151 -21.30 -18.36 -7.20
N ALA A 152 -21.60 -18.00 -5.95
CA ALA A 152 -21.90 -16.63 -5.58
C ALA A 152 -20.78 -15.73 -6.12
N ALA A 153 -21.16 -14.74 -6.93
CA ALA A 153 -20.21 -13.72 -7.37
C ALA A 153 -19.54 -13.14 -6.10
N PRO A 154 -18.21 -12.99 -6.07
CA PRO A 154 -17.52 -12.50 -4.89
C PRO A 154 -18.12 -11.14 -4.48
N GLU A 155 -18.70 -11.08 -3.28
CA GLU A 155 -19.22 -9.83 -2.73
C GLU A 155 -18.05 -8.85 -2.60
N VAL A 156 -18.13 -7.73 -3.34
CA VAL A 156 -17.16 -6.64 -3.22
C VAL A 156 -17.30 -6.07 -1.81
N ARG A 157 -16.34 -6.38 -0.95
CA ARG A 157 -16.31 -5.92 0.44
C ARG A 157 -16.32 -4.39 0.45
N ARG A 158 -17.34 -3.80 1.08
CA ARG A 158 -17.43 -2.36 1.32
C ARG A 158 -16.75 -2.02 2.63
N TYR A 159 -16.02 -0.91 2.65
CA TYR A 159 -15.29 -0.44 3.82
C TYR A 159 -15.93 0.83 4.36
N THR A 160 -16.01 0.96 5.68
CA THR A 160 -16.15 2.26 6.34
C THR A 160 -14.85 3.03 6.13
N ILE A 161 -14.97 4.28 5.70
CA ILE A 161 -13.84 5.16 5.37
C ILE A 161 -13.85 6.33 6.34
N ASP A 162 -12.70 6.61 6.95
CA ASP A 162 -12.40 7.89 7.59
C ASP A 162 -11.10 8.42 7.00
N MET A 163 -11.15 9.55 6.30
CA MET A 163 -9.96 10.08 5.62
C MET A 163 -8.90 10.47 6.67
N PRO A 164 -7.61 10.17 6.43
CA PRO A 164 -6.59 10.74 7.28
C PRO A 164 -6.65 12.28 7.22
N PRO A 165 -6.02 13.01 8.15
CA PRO A 165 -5.80 14.44 7.98
C PRO A 165 -4.82 14.71 6.81
N PRO A 166 -4.94 15.81 6.08
CA PRO A 166 -3.91 16.23 5.11
C PRO A 166 -2.54 16.35 5.77
N ALA A 167 -1.50 15.81 5.13
CA ALA A 167 -0.16 15.80 5.71
C ALA A 167 0.95 15.68 4.67
N THR A 168 2.13 16.14 5.07
CA THR A 168 3.41 15.88 4.41
C THR A 168 4.22 14.92 5.25
N ILE A 169 4.49 13.73 4.71
CA ILE A 169 5.23 12.66 5.37
C ILE A 169 6.60 12.55 4.70
N THR A 170 7.67 12.80 5.44
CA THR A 170 9.04 12.60 4.99
C THR A 170 9.51 11.23 5.47
N LEU A 171 10.13 10.46 4.58
CA LEU A 171 10.66 9.13 4.86
C LEU A 171 12.13 9.03 4.46
N ASP A 172 12.93 8.35 5.28
CA ASP A 172 14.26 7.91 4.87
C ASP A 172 14.16 6.73 3.91
N VAL A 173 14.94 6.75 2.84
CA VAL A 173 15.01 5.65 1.87
C VAL A 173 16.28 4.85 2.09
N ALA A 174 16.14 3.53 2.23
CA ALA A 174 17.22 2.56 2.14
C ALA A 174 16.93 1.61 0.98
N ARG A 175 17.84 1.50 0.01
CA ARG A 175 17.71 0.63 -1.15
C ARG A 175 18.91 -0.30 -1.25
N THR A 176 18.65 -1.57 -1.49
CA THR A 176 19.65 -2.58 -1.83
C THR A 176 19.32 -3.11 -3.22
N ASP A 177 20.22 -2.91 -4.18
CA ASP A 177 20.07 -3.45 -5.53
C ASP A 177 20.40 -4.95 -5.56
N LYS A 178 20.06 -5.61 -6.67
CA LYS A 178 20.25 -7.07 -6.85
C LYS A 178 21.71 -7.54 -6.70
N ASP A 179 22.66 -6.64 -6.90
CA ASP A 179 24.10 -6.88 -6.80
C ASP A 179 24.65 -6.54 -5.41
N GLY A 180 23.79 -6.17 -4.46
CA GLY A 180 24.15 -5.81 -3.10
C GLY A 180 24.58 -4.34 -2.94
N ALA A 181 24.52 -3.52 -3.99
CA ALA A 181 24.80 -2.10 -3.86
C ALA A 181 23.76 -1.43 -2.96
N GLU A 182 24.23 -0.73 -1.92
CA GLU A 182 23.39 -0.03 -0.96
C GLU A 182 23.34 1.46 -1.25
N TRP A 183 22.13 2.02 -1.15
CA TRP A 183 21.85 3.41 -1.38
C TRP A 183 20.99 3.96 -0.24
N SER A 184 21.31 5.17 0.19
CA SER A 184 20.46 5.95 1.09
C SER A 184 19.81 7.09 0.33
N GLY A 185 18.69 7.59 0.86
CA GLY A 185 17.92 8.61 0.19
C GLY A 185 16.79 9.14 1.05
N GLU A 186 15.82 9.74 0.39
CA GLU A 186 14.66 10.32 1.05
C GLU A 186 13.47 10.24 0.11
N ALA A 187 12.30 10.09 0.70
CA ALA A 187 11.02 10.12 0.02
C ALA A 187 10.08 11.09 0.72
N VAL A 188 9.14 11.61 -0.05
CA VAL A 188 8.05 12.46 0.43
C VAL A 188 6.75 11.87 -0.08
N LEU A 189 5.80 11.67 0.83
CA LEU A 189 4.40 11.44 0.55
C LEU A 189 3.63 12.65 1.09
N ALA A 190 3.23 13.55 0.20
CA ALA A 190 2.43 14.71 0.54
C ALA A 190 1.04 14.53 -0.02
N TRP A 191 0.03 14.82 0.79
CA TRP A 191 -1.32 14.93 0.26
C TRP A 191 -2.09 16.10 0.87
N GLN A 192 -2.99 16.63 0.06
CA GLN A 192 -3.74 17.84 0.31
C GLN A 192 -5.20 17.61 -0.04
N LEU A 193 -6.08 18.25 0.71
CA LEU A 193 -7.51 18.31 0.47
C LEU A 193 -7.86 19.77 0.13
N ASN A 194 -8.57 19.97 -0.98
CA ASN A 194 -9.10 21.25 -1.43
C ASN A 194 -10.59 21.04 -1.70
N ASP A 195 -11.44 21.50 -0.77
CA ASP A 195 -12.87 21.19 -0.74
C ASP A 195 -13.09 19.66 -0.82
N ASP A 196 -13.69 19.19 -1.91
CA ASP A 196 -13.96 17.76 -2.16
C ASP A 196 -12.92 17.10 -3.10
N THR A 197 -11.85 17.82 -3.44
CA THR A 197 -10.79 17.34 -4.33
C THR A 197 -9.48 17.13 -3.58
N TYR A 198 -8.66 16.19 -4.04
CA TYR A 198 -7.37 15.93 -3.44
C TYR A 198 -6.23 16.04 -4.44
N LYS A 199 -5.04 16.26 -3.90
CA LYS A 199 -3.78 16.05 -4.60
C LYS A 199 -2.84 15.22 -3.74
N ILE A 200 -2.24 14.19 -4.32
CA ILE A 200 -1.18 13.38 -3.73
C ILE A 200 0.08 13.55 -4.58
N GLN A 201 1.21 13.77 -3.92
CA GLN A 201 2.53 13.74 -4.51
C GLN A 201 3.38 12.70 -3.76
N VAL A 202 3.96 11.78 -4.53
CA VAL A 202 4.95 10.82 -4.03
C VAL A 202 6.25 11.05 -4.77
N GLU A 203 7.32 11.34 -4.05
CA GLU A 203 8.65 11.47 -4.63
C GLU A 203 9.60 10.59 -3.85
N ALA A 204 10.37 9.74 -4.52
CA ALA A 204 11.43 8.97 -3.88
C ALA A 204 12.72 9.10 -4.68
N GLY A 205 13.82 9.41 -3.98
CA GLY A 205 15.13 9.57 -4.56
C GLY A 205 16.23 8.99 -3.69
N ILE A 206 17.36 8.65 -4.32
CA ILE A 206 18.59 8.22 -3.65
C ILE A 206 19.65 9.30 -3.75
N ARG A 207 20.58 9.32 -2.80
CA ARG A 207 21.76 10.18 -2.81
C ARG A 207 22.89 9.45 -3.51
N VAL A 208 23.47 10.08 -4.52
CA VAL A 208 24.66 9.63 -5.23
C VAL A 208 25.74 10.67 -5.00
N VAL A 209 26.71 10.31 -4.16
CA VAL A 209 27.77 11.21 -3.67
C VAL A 209 27.16 12.46 -3.01
N PHE A 210 27.11 13.59 -3.70
CA PHE A 210 26.55 14.87 -3.23
C PHE A 210 25.27 15.28 -3.97
N THR A 211 24.76 14.46 -4.89
CA THR A 211 23.56 14.77 -5.69
C THR A 211 22.38 13.88 -5.31
N ARG A 212 21.17 14.43 -5.32
CA ARG A 212 19.94 13.64 -5.24
C ARG A 212 19.54 13.20 -6.64
N VAL A 213 19.21 11.93 -6.78
CA VAL A 213 18.69 11.37 -8.01
C VAL A 213 17.32 10.77 -7.75
N ASN A 214 16.30 11.38 -8.35
CA ASN A 214 14.93 10.90 -8.23
C ASN A 214 14.76 9.57 -8.97
N LEU A 215 14.22 8.58 -8.27
CA LEU A 215 13.91 7.26 -8.81
C LEU A 215 12.50 7.25 -9.39
N VAL A 216 11.56 7.86 -8.68
CA VAL A 216 10.15 7.93 -9.07
C VAL A 216 9.50 9.20 -8.52
N VAL A 217 8.65 9.81 -9.35
CA VAL A 217 7.70 10.86 -8.97
C VAL A 217 6.31 10.40 -9.43
N LEU A 218 5.35 10.40 -8.52
CA LEU A 218 3.94 10.15 -8.78
C LEU A 218 3.15 11.40 -8.40
N HIS A 219 2.21 11.79 -9.25
CA HIS A 219 1.16 12.74 -8.88
C HIS A 219 -0.19 12.09 -9.12
N SER A 220 -1.06 12.16 -8.13
CA SER A 220 -2.46 11.71 -8.25
C SER A 220 -3.38 12.86 -7.85
N GLU A 221 -4.44 13.03 -8.62
CA GLU A 221 -5.50 14.00 -8.33
C GLU A 221 -6.87 13.36 -8.58
N GLY A 222 -7.85 13.80 -7.81
CA GLY A 222 -9.20 13.25 -7.89
C GLY A 222 -10.14 13.88 -6.87
N ALA A 223 -11.25 13.18 -6.62
CA ALA A 223 -12.23 13.57 -5.62
C ALA A 223 -12.10 12.70 -4.36
N VAL A 224 -12.62 13.19 -3.24
CA VAL A 224 -12.92 12.36 -2.07
C VAL A 224 -14.38 11.92 -2.17
N ALA A 225 -14.61 10.61 -2.14
CA ALA A 225 -15.92 10.00 -2.28
C ALA A 225 -16.24 9.10 -1.07
N ALA A 226 -17.45 8.53 -1.04
CA ALA A 226 -17.85 7.59 0.01
C ALA A 226 -16.92 6.36 0.11
N THR A 227 -16.24 5.99 -0.98
CA THR A 227 -15.25 4.91 -1.00
C THR A 227 -13.83 5.35 -0.66
N GLY A 228 -13.61 6.60 -0.23
CA GLY A 228 -12.29 7.18 0.04
C GLY A 228 -11.75 7.97 -1.15
N PHE A 229 -10.47 7.80 -1.47
CA PHE A 229 -9.87 8.46 -2.64
C PHE A 229 -10.52 7.92 -3.92
N ALA A 230 -10.96 8.83 -4.80
CA ALA A 230 -11.45 8.52 -6.14
C ALA A 230 -10.56 9.23 -7.17
N PRO A 231 -9.45 8.59 -7.61
CA PRO A 231 -8.55 9.17 -8.60
C PRO A 231 -9.27 9.56 -9.87
N ILE A 232 -8.86 10.65 -10.51
CA ILE A 232 -9.27 11.03 -11.87
C ILE A 232 -8.08 10.89 -12.81
N ARG A 233 -6.89 11.29 -12.34
CA ARG A 233 -5.65 11.20 -13.11
C ARG A 233 -4.47 10.92 -12.20
N MET A 234 -3.64 9.94 -12.60
CA MET A 234 -2.33 9.70 -12.03
C MET A 234 -1.26 9.92 -13.11
N THR A 235 -0.13 10.48 -12.73
CA THR A 235 1.07 10.55 -13.59
C THR A 235 2.27 9.93 -12.90
N GLU A 236 3.11 9.27 -13.68
CA GLU A 236 4.30 8.58 -13.18
C GLU A 236 5.52 8.95 -14.01
N LYS A 237 6.55 9.50 -13.35
CA LYS A 237 7.87 9.74 -13.92
C LYS A 237 8.89 8.89 -13.19
N ARG A 238 9.34 7.82 -13.84
CA ARG A 238 10.51 7.06 -13.38
C ARG A 238 11.80 7.55 -14.02
N ARG A 239 12.90 7.38 -13.29
CA ARG A 239 14.25 7.58 -13.83
C ARG A 239 14.44 6.74 -15.10
N GLY A 240 14.91 7.38 -16.16
CA GLY A 240 15.19 6.71 -17.44
C GLY A 240 13.96 6.24 -18.22
N ARG A 241 12.74 6.60 -17.80
CA ARG A 241 11.51 6.29 -18.53
C ARG A 241 10.74 7.56 -18.92
N SER A 242 9.89 7.46 -19.94
CA SER A 242 8.95 8.52 -20.31
C SER A 242 7.93 8.76 -19.19
N LEU A 243 7.39 9.97 -19.13
CA LEU A 243 6.24 10.28 -18.27
C LEU A 243 5.02 9.50 -18.79
N THR A 244 4.28 8.85 -17.91
CA THR A 244 3.03 8.16 -18.24
C THR A 244 1.87 8.74 -17.44
N ALA A 245 0.64 8.51 -17.91
CA ALA A 245 -0.58 8.91 -17.24
C ALA A 245 -1.63 7.79 -17.27
N THR A 246 -2.40 7.69 -16.19
CA THR A 246 -3.51 6.76 -16.00
C THR A 246 -4.75 7.58 -15.71
N HIS A 247 -5.83 7.35 -16.45
CA HIS A 247 -7.07 8.12 -16.38
C HIS A 247 -8.21 7.24 -15.89
N PHE A 248 -8.98 7.78 -14.97
CA PHE A 248 -10.10 7.14 -14.30
C PHE A 248 -11.36 7.90 -14.68
N ASP A 249 -12.05 7.41 -15.71
CA ASP A 249 -13.31 7.98 -16.17
C ASP A 249 -14.48 7.33 -15.44
N TRP A 250 -14.90 7.96 -14.35
CA TRP A 250 -16.05 7.51 -13.54
C TRP A 250 -17.39 7.71 -14.26
N GLY A 251 -17.47 8.60 -15.24
CA GLY A 251 -18.70 8.80 -16.03
C GLY A 251 -18.92 7.66 -17.03
N GLU A 252 -17.85 7.19 -17.66
CA GLU A 252 -17.88 6.09 -18.62
C GLU A 252 -17.57 4.71 -18.00
N ASN A 253 -17.20 4.65 -16.72
CA ASN A 253 -16.71 3.46 -16.02
C ASN A 253 -15.49 2.82 -16.72
N LYS A 254 -14.52 3.64 -17.12
CA LYS A 254 -13.33 3.19 -17.85
C LYS A 254 -12.04 3.66 -17.19
N LEU A 255 -11.07 2.76 -17.18
CA LEU A 255 -9.68 3.05 -16.88
C LEU A 255 -8.86 2.97 -18.18
N THR A 256 -8.10 4.02 -18.48
CA THR A 256 -7.27 4.12 -19.70
C THR A 256 -5.86 4.63 -19.39
N PHE A 257 -4.93 4.45 -20.33
CA PHE A 257 -3.52 4.76 -20.12
C PHE A 257 -2.94 5.54 -21.29
N SER A 258 -1.96 6.40 -21.02
CA SER A 258 -1.20 7.08 -22.07
C SER A 258 -0.14 6.18 -22.71
N ALA A 259 0.24 5.08 -22.04
CA ALA A 259 1.35 4.22 -22.45
C ALA A 259 0.91 2.85 -22.99
N SER A 260 -0.40 2.63 -23.14
CA SER A 260 -1.01 1.45 -23.77
C SER A 260 -2.37 1.81 -24.37
N GLN A 261 -2.92 0.96 -25.24
CA GLN A 261 -4.31 1.08 -25.73
C GLN A 261 -5.30 0.24 -24.90
N ALA A 262 -4.85 -0.32 -23.78
CA ALA A 262 -5.69 -1.17 -22.94
C ALA A 262 -6.77 -0.33 -22.26
N VAL A 263 -7.96 -0.92 -22.14
CA VAL A 263 -9.09 -0.33 -21.43
C VAL A 263 -9.60 -1.36 -20.44
N TYR A 264 -9.76 -0.94 -19.19
CA TYR A 264 -10.31 -1.80 -18.14
C TYR A 264 -11.62 -1.21 -17.61
N PRO A 265 -12.59 -2.04 -17.20
CA PRO A 265 -13.74 -1.57 -16.43
C PRO A 265 -13.26 -0.90 -15.14
N LEU A 266 -13.78 0.29 -14.88
CA LEU A 266 -13.50 1.02 -13.64
C LEU A 266 -14.50 0.60 -12.55
N ALA A 267 -14.02 -0.07 -11.52
CA ALA A 267 -14.83 -0.50 -10.39
C ALA A 267 -14.88 0.55 -9.27
N PRO A 268 -15.99 0.66 -8.51
CA PRO A 268 -16.05 1.52 -7.32
C PRO A 268 -14.91 1.22 -6.34
N GLY A 269 -14.28 2.28 -5.82
CA GLY A 269 -13.13 2.16 -4.92
C GLY A 269 -11.80 1.80 -5.59
N ALA A 270 -11.75 1.72 -6.94
CA ALA A 270 -10.49 1.59 -7.66
C ALA A 270 -9.52 2.74 -7.35
N GLN A 271 -8.23 2.42 -7.35
CA GLN A 271 -7.16 3.31 -6.90
C GLN A 271 -6.03 3.41 -7.93
N ASP A 272 -5.12 4.34 -7.70
CA ASP A 272 -3.81 4.36 -8.35
C ASP A 272 -2.69 4.06 -7.35
N LYS A 273 -1.47 3.95 -7.87
CA LYS A 273 -0.30 3.59 -7.07
C LYS A 273 0.08 4.62 -6.01
N ALA A 274 -0.26 5.90 -6.20
CA ALA A 274 0.02 6.96 -5.25
C ALA A 274 -1.02 7.00 -4.13
N SER A 275 -2.29 6.72 -4.43
CA SER A 275 -3.38 6.75 -3.46
C SER A 275 -3.44 5.52 -2.55
N ILE A 276 -2.98 4.35 -3.00
CA ILE A 276 -3.08 3.08 -2.26
C ILE A 276 -2.65 3.15 -0.78
N PRO A 277 -1.46 3.69 -0.41
CA PRO A 277 -1.06 3.75 0.99
C PRO A 277 -2.01 4.57 1.86
N LEU A 278 -2.54 5.68 1.32
CA LEU A 278 -3.49 6.55 2.02
C LEU A 278 -4.90 5.96 2.02
N GLN A 279 -5.30 5.22 0.97
CA GLN A 279 -6.56 4.50 0.95
C GLN A 279 -6.61 3.40 2.01
N LEU A 280 -5.52 2.64 2.19
CA LEU A 280 -5.42 1.66 3.28
C LEU A 280 -5.45 2.35 4.65
N SER A 281 -4.87 3.54 4.75
CA SER A 281 -5.00 4.38 5.96
C SER A 281 -6.47 4.73 6.21
N ALA A 282 -7.20 5.17 5.19
CA ALA A 282 -8.60 5.57 5.31
C ALA A 282 -9.54 4.41 5.72
N ILE A 283 -9.29 3.21 5.17
CA ILE A 283 -10.01 1.98 5.55
C ILE A 283 -9.73 1.64 7.02
N ALA A 284 -8.47 1.71 7.44
CA ALA A 284 -8.07 1.36 8.80
C ALA A 284 -8.58 2.34 9.86
N ARG A 285 -8.62 3.63 9.51
CA ARG A 285 -9.19 4.68 10.37
C ARG A 285 -10.69 4.54 10.53
N GLY A 286 -11.41 4.19 9.46
CA GLY A 286 -12.86 4.07 9.46
C GLY A 286 -13.33 3.00 10.44
N ASP A 287 -12.73 1.82 10.38
CA ASP A 287 -12.86 0.79 11.42
C ASP A 287 -11.69 -0.19 11.35
N ALA A 288 -10.87 -0.22 12.41
CA ALA A 288 -9.71 -1.11 12.51
C ALA A 288 -10.09 -2.60 12.44
N LYS A 289 -11.33 -2.97 12.80
CA LYS A 289 -11.81 -4.37 12.69
C LYS A 289 -11.88 -4.82 11.23
N GLN A 290 -11.95 -3.89 10.27
CA GLN A 290 -11.93 -4.19 8.84
C GLN A 290 -10.55 -4.65 8.34
N LEU A 291 -9.49 -4.49 9.14
CA LEU A 291 -8.18 -5.07 8.88
C LEU A 291 -8.16 -6.57 9.21
N ASN A 292 -8.97 -7.33 8.47
CA ASN A 292 -9.04 -8.78 8.56
C ASN A 292 -9.12 -9.41 7.16
N GLY A 293 -8.54 -10.60 7.02
CA GLY A 293 -8.52 -11.33 5.75
C GLY A 293 -7.83 -10.55 4.62
N ASP A 294 -8.32 -10.78 3.41
CA ASP A 294 -7.81 -10.13 2.20
C ASP A 294 -8.56 -8.82 1.91
N ILE A 295 -7.81 -7.81 1.50
CA ILE A 295 -8.29 -6.50 1.05
C ILE A 295 -7.93 -6.40 -0.44
N ASP A 296 -8.94 -6.60 -1.29
CA ASP A 296 -8.81 -6.53 -2.75
C ASP A 296 -9.16 -5.13 -3.25
N ILE A 297 -8.26 -4.53 -4.03
CA ILE A 297 -8.43 -3.20 -4.62
C ILE A 297 -7.99 -3.24 -6.08
N LEU A 298 -8.85 -2.82 -7.02
CA LEU A 298 -8.42 -2.62 -8.41
C LEU A 298 -7.47 -1.42 -8.48
N VAL A 299 -6.27 -1.62 -9.01
CA VAL A 299 -5.25 -0.58 -9.12
C VAL A 299 -4.86 -0.37 -10.57
N GLY A 300 -4.97 0.88 -11.03
CA GLY A 300 -4.40 1.32 -12.30
C GLY A 300 -2.91 1.59 -12.18
N GLU A 301 -2.11 0.93 -13.00
CA GLU A 301 -0.67 1.16 -13.14
C GLU A 301 -0.37 2.03 -14.37
N ASP A 302 0.87 2.02 -14.88
CA ASP A 302 1.29 2.86 -16.00
C ASP A 302 0.74 2.39 -17.36
N ARG A 303 0.37 1.10 -17.47
CA ARG A 303 -0.03 0.47 -18.75
C ARG A 303 -1.18 -0.52 -18.64
N ASP A 304 -1.48 -1.01 -17.44
CA ASP A 304 -2.48 -2.03 -17.16
C ASP A 304 -3.17 -1.77 -15.82
N ALA A 305 -4.15 -2.60 -15.50
CA ALA A 305 -4.81 -2.61 -14.21
C ALA A 305 -4.81 -4.02 -13.64
N SER A 306 -4.68 -4.11 -12.32
CA SER A 306 -4.76 -5.38 -11.63
C SER A 306 -5.39 -5.24 -10.25
N VAL A 307 -6.02 -6.31 -9.78
CA VAL A 307 -6.53 -6.37 -8.40
C VAL A 307 -5.36 -6.64 -7.47
N TYR A 308 -4.99 -5.65 -6.66
CA TYR A 308 -4.03 -5.81 -5.59
C TYR A 308 -4.73 -6.47 -4.41
N ARG A 309 -4.27 -7.67 -4.05
CA ARG A 309 -4.71 -8.40 -2.87
C ARG A 309 -3.76 -8.16 -1.71
N PHE A 310 -4.14 -7.29 -0.78
CA PHE A 310 -3.41 -7.05 0.46
C PHE A 310 -3.86 -8.03 1.53
N ARG A 311 -2.90 -8.68 2.18
CA ARG A 311 -3.12 -9.55 3.35
C ARG A 311 -2.72 -8.80 4.61
N VAL A 312 -3.57 -8.83 5.62
CA VAL A 312 -3.22 -8.32 6.94
C VAL A 312 -2.30 -9.34 7.62
N VAL A 313 -1.07 -8.94 7.93
CA VAL A 313 -0.11 -9.80 8.62
C VAL A 313 -0.33 -9.75 10.12
N GLY A 314 -0.58 -8.55 10.66
CA GLY A 314 -0.80 -8.34 12.08
C GLY A 314 -0.07 -7.11 12.59
N GLN A 315 -0.03 -6.98 13.92
CA GLN A 315 0.64 -5.87 14.60
C GLN A 315 2.13 -6.17 14.84
N GLU A 316 2.98 -5.17 14.63
CA GLU A 316 4.38 -5.22 15.05
C GLU A 316 4.92 -3.85 15.46
N GLU A 317 5.88 -3.86 16.37
CA GLU A 317 6.64 -2.66 16.76
C GLU A 317 7.78 -2.44 15.78
N ILE A 318 7.96 -1.19 15.35
CA ILE A 318 9.06 -0.80 14.47
C ILE A 318 9.84 0.39 15.01
N ASP A 319 11.16 0.37 14.87
CA ASP A 319 12.01 1.53 15.15
C ASP A 319 11.98 2.53 13.99
N THR A 320 11.79 3.81 14.33
CA THR A 320 11.73 4.94 13.38
C THR A 320 12.39 6.18 14.00
N ARG A 321 12.54 7.27 13.24
CA ARG A 321 13.01 8.54 13.83
C ARG A 321 11.97 9.21 14.72
N LEU A 322 10.71 8.79 14.64
CA LEU A 322 9.64 9.20 15.56
C LEU A 322 9.65 8.38 16.85
N GLY A 323 10.63 7.47 17.02
CA GLY A 323 10.70 6.51 18.11
C GLY A 323 10.14 5.14 17.72
N LYS A 324 9.83 4.33 18.72
CA LYS A 324 9.23 3.01 18.57
C LYS A 324 7.74 3.14 18.32
N LEU A 325 7.27 2.65 17.19
CA LEU A 325 5.86 2.76 16.79
C LEU A 325 5.21 1.39 16.75
N GLN A 326 4.04 1.28 17.39
CA GLN A 326 3.13 0.15 17.18
C GLN A 326 2.41 0.31 15.86
N THR A 327 2.47 -0.71 15.00
CA THR A 327 1.99 -0.62 13.62
C THR A 327 1.23 -1.87 13.20
N TRP A 328 0.41 -1.75 12.16
CA TRP A 328 -0.19 -2.87 11.45
C TRP A 328 0.53 -3.07 10.12
N ARG A 329 1.06 -4.27 9.89
CA ARG A 329 1.66 -4.64 8.60
C ARG A 329 0.63 -5.26 7.67
N LEU A 330 0.50 -4.70 6.47
CA LEU A 330 -0.21 -5.26 5.34
C LEU A 330 0.79 -5.63 4.26
N THR A 331 0.59 -6.76 3.59
CA THR A 331 1.47 -7.24 2.52
C THR A 331 0.69 -7.59 1.27
N ARG A 332 1.14 -7.13 0.11
CA ARG A 332 0.67 -7.57 -1.20
C ARG A 332 1.75 -8.50 -1.78
N PRO A 333 1.63 -9.83 -1.58
CA PRO A 333 2.62 -10.79 -2.08
C PRO A 333 2.53 -10.91 -3.60
N PRO A 334 3.59 -11.34 -4.30
CA PRO A 334 3.56 -11.51 -5.75
C PRO A 334 2.42 -12.44 -6.19
N GLN A 335 1.72 -12.05 -7.25
CA GLN A 335 0.63 -12.82 -7.83
C GLN A 335 0.98 -13.24 -9.27
N PRO A 336 1.22 -14.54 -9.52
CA PRO A 336 1.49 -15.05 -10.86
C PRO A 336 0.44 -14.60 -11.87
N GLY A 337 0.88 -14.16 -13.05
CA GLY A 337 0.00 -13.64 -14.10
C GLY A 337 -0.48 -12.19 -13.90
N SER A 338 -0.15 -11.54 -12.77
CA SER A 338 -0.54 -10.17 -12.48
C SER A 338 0.67 -9.29 -12.14
N TYR A 339 1.20 -9.37 -10.92
CA TYR A 339 2.34 -8.58 -10.48
C TYR A 339 3.39 -9.44 -9.78
N LYS A 340 4.66 -9.12 -9.99
CA LYS A 340 5.80 -9.93 -9.52
C LYS A 340 6.54 -9.37 -8.31
N SER A 341 6.08 -8.24 -7.75
CA SER A 341 6.72 -7.56 -6.63
C SER A 341 5.90 -7.68 -5.35
N THR A 342 6.60 -7.81 -4.22
CA THR A 342 6.00 -7.72 -2.88
C THR A 342 5.95 -6.26 -2.46
N LEU A 343 4.80 -5.81 -1.95
CA LEU A 343 4.66 -4.50 -1.34
C LEU A 343 4.16 -4.67 0.10
N ASP A 344 4.99 -4.29 1.06
CA ASP A 344 4.62 -4.23 2.48
C ASP A 344 4.38 -2.77 2.90
N ILE A 345 3.32 -2.53 3.67
CA ILE A 345 2.94 -1.22 4.19
C ILE A 345 2.66 -1.36 5.68
N TRP A 346 3.24 -0.47 6.48
CA TRP A 346 3.01 -0.37 7.92
C TRP A 346 2.21 0.88 8.23
N LEU A 347 1.04 0.71 8.86
CA LEU A 347 0.17 1.80 9.28
C LEU A 347 0.30 2.00 10.79
N ALA A 348 0.47 3.23 11.26
CA ALA A 348 0.62 3.54 12.69
C ALA A 348 -0.66 4.14 13.30
N PRO A 349 -1.44 3.41 14.12
CA PRO A 349 -2.71 3.91 14.67
C PRO A 349 -2.56 5.21 15.46
N GLN A 350 -1.48 5.33 16.24
CA GLN A 350 -1.20 6.51 17.07
C GLN A 350 -0.74 7.74 16.27
N HIS A 351 -0.49 7.58 14.96
CA HIS A 351 -0.11 8.66 14.06
C HIS A 351 -1.12 8.77 12.93
N GLY A 352 -2.41 8.77 13.29
CA GLY A 352 -3.49 8.94 12.34
C GLY A 352 -3.57 7.85 11.27
N TRP A 353 -3.01 6.66 11.54
CA TRP A 353 -2.91 5.52 10.62
C TRP A 353 -2.09 5.77 9.35
N TYR A 354 -1.25 6.81 9.32
CA TYR A 354 -0.38 7.05 8.16
C TYR A 354 0.55 5.88 7.87
N PRO A 355 0.96 5.70 6.59
CA PRO A 355 1.98 4.75 6.22
C PRO A 355 3.34 5.23 6.74
N VAL A 356 3.81 4.57 7.80
CA VAL A 356 5.09 4.91 8.46
C VAL A 356 6.26 4.08 7.96
N ARG A 357 5.98 2.98 7.25
CA ARG A 357 7.00 2.25 6.50
C ARG A 357 6.37 1.68 5.24
N ILE A 358 7.11 1.72 4.14
CA ILE A 358 6.74 1.09 2.87
C ILE A 358 7.96 0.33 2.36
N ARG A 359 7.82 -0.97 2.12
CA ARG A 359 8.90 -1.81 1.57
C ARG A 359 8.44 -2.45 0.27
N ASN A 360 9.16 -2.18 -0.79
CA ASN A 360 8.96 -2.81 -2.09
C ASN A 360 10.11 -3.77 -2.38
N THR A 361 9.78 -5.04 -2.63
CA THR A 361 10.72 -6.05 -3.11
C THR A 361 10.40 -6.33 -4.57
N GLU A 362 11.26 -5.87 -5.45
CA GLU A 362 11.14 -6.04 -6.89
C GLU A 362 11.42 -7.50 -7.31
N ALA A 363 10.90 -7.89 -8.47
CA ALA A 363 11.08 -9.26 -8.99
C ALA A 363 12.55 -9.64 -9.26
N ASN A 364 13.44 -8.65 -9.42
CA ASN A 364 14.87 -8.83 -9.60
C ASN A 364 15.63 -9.00 -8.26
N GLY A 365 14.94 -8.96 -7.12
CA GLY A 365 15.52 -9.03 -5.79
C GLY A 365 15.93 -7.69 -5.17
N ALA A 366 15.84 -6.58 -5.90
CA ALA A 366 16.10 -5.26 -5.34
C ALA A 366 15.04 -4.90 -4.30
N VAL A 367 15.47 -4.36 -3.16
CA VAL A 367 14.60 -3.97 -2.06
C VAL A 367 14.72 -2.48 -1.85
N THR A 368 13.60 -1.78 -1.74
CA THR A 368 13.56 -0.36 -1.33
C THR A 368 12.64 -0.23 -0.13
N THR A 369 13.18 0.22 1.00
CA THR A 369 12.45 0.49 2.23
C THR A 369 12.42 1.98 2.48
N GLN A 370 11.23 2.52 2.69
CA GLN A 370 10.98 3.90 3.10
C GLN A 370 10.50 3.85 4.55
N THR A 371 11.17 4.51 5.48
CA THR A 371 10.76 4.55 6.90
C THR A 371 10.56 5.99 7.35
N VAL A 372 9.48 6.26 8.07
CA VAL A 372 9.09 7.61 8.47
C VAL A 372 10.20 8.30 9.25
N ASN A 373 10.42 9.55 8.85
CA ASN A 373 11.33 10.49 9.48
C ASN A 373 10.51 11.58 10.19
N ASN A 374 9.56 12.18 9.48
CA ASN A 374 8.75 13.29 9.98
C ASN A 374 7.32 13.25 9.41
N ILE A 375 6.34 13.75 10.17
CA ILE A 375 4.96 13.95 9.73
C ILE A 375 4.54 15.36 10.09
N VAL A 376 4.18 16.16 9.09
CA VAL A 376 3.67 17.53 9.27
C VAL A 376 2.24 17.56 8.79
N LEU A 377 1.30 17.87 9.69
CA LEU A 377 -0.10 18.05 9.33
C LEU A 377 -0.26 19.36 8.57
N ASN A 378 -0.90 19.28 7.40
CA ASN A 378 -1.27 20.45 6.62
C ASN A 378 -2.57 20.98 7.23
N HIS A 379 -2.49 22.03 8.04
CA HIS A 379 -3.69 22.73 8.49
C HIS A 379 -4.21 23.52 7.29
N SER A 380 -5.29 23.05 6.66
CA SER A 380 -6.08 23.90 5.78
C SER A 380 -6.58 25.07 6.63
N GLY A 381 -6.11 26.28 6.31
CA GLY A 381 -6.56 27.51 6.96
C GLY A 381 -8.07 27.63 6.85
N PHE A 382 -8.69 28.01 7.97
CA PHE A 382 -10.11 28.24 8.15
C PHE A 382 -10.74 29.18 7.13
#